data_AF-A0A259LXB1-F1
#
_entry.id   AF-A0A259LXB1-F1
#
_cell.length_a   1.000
_cell.length_b   1.000
_cell.length_c   1.000
_cell.angle_alpha   90.00
_cell.angle_beta   90.00
_cell.angle_gamma   90.00
#
_symmetry.space_group_name_H-M   'P 1'
#
loop_
_entity.id
_entity.type
_entity.pdbx_description
1 polymer ?
#
loop_
_entity_poly.entity_id
_entity_poly.type
_entity_poly.pdbx_seq_one_letter_code
_entity_poly.pdbx_strand_id
1 'polypeptide(L)' 'MDLTRIDASRNARRFYRMEIVPGLFGDWALVREWGRIGQSGQVRIDWFDTEAAVKDARFDIHMQKAKRGYE' A
#
# COMPACT_ATOMS: atom_id res chain seq x y z
N MET A 1 -3.47 6.27 -1.40
CA MET A 1 -2.78 6.60 -0.13
C MET A 1 -1.31 6.38 -0.35
N ASP A 2 -0.53 7.43 -0.19
CA ASP A 2 0.89 7.45 -0.53
C ASP A 2 1.67 7.65 0.76
N LEU A 3 2.44 6.63 1.14
CA LEU A 3 3.29 6.64 2.32
C LEU A 3 4.74 6.66 1.89
N THR A 4 5.57 7.35 2.66
CA THR A 4 7.01 7.43 2.45
C THR A 4 7.77 7.06 3.71
N ARG A 5 8.96 6.51 3.53
CA ARG A 5 9.89 6.27 4.62
C ARG A 5 11.26 6.76 4.21
N ILE A 6 11.72 7.83 4.85
CA ILE A 6 13.02 8.45 4.63
C ILE A 6 13.80 8.44 5.94
N ASP A 7 14.82 7.60 6.01
CA ASP A 7 15.73 7.49 7.15
C ASP A 7 17.16 7.41 6.61
N ALA A 8 17.88 8.53 6.74
CA ALA A 8 19.24 8.68 6.24
C ALA A 8 20.25 7.78 6.98
N SER A 9 20.03 7.54 8.29
CA SER A 9 20.91 6.70 9.11
C SER A 9 20.92 5.24 8.64
N ARG A 10 19.85 4.80 7.98
CA ARG A 10 19.67 3.44 7.45
C ARG A 10 19.68 3.37 5.92
N ASN A 11 20.07 4.46 5.23
CA ASN A 11 19.98 4.59 3.77
C ASN A 11 18.62 4.11 3.20
N ALA A 12 17.54 4.41 3.94
CA ALA A 12 16.19 4.01 3.60
C ALA A 12 15.48 5.19 2.95
N ARG A 13 15.20 5.09 1.67
CA ARG A 13 14.42 6.07 0.92
C ARG A 13 13.39 5.33 0.08
N ARG A 14 12.25 5.01 0.68
CA ARG A 14 11.25 4.09 0.14
C ARG A 14 9.86 4.72 0.11
N PHE A 15 9.01 4.21 -0.78
CA PHE A 15 7.60 4.55 -0.84
C PHE A 15 6.74 3.29 -0.69
N TYR A 16 5.48 3.50 -0.31
CA TYR A 16 4.45 2.48 -0.27
C TYR A 16 3.10 3.14 -0.63
N ARG A 17 2.51 2.75 -1.76
CA ARG A 17 1.22 3.24 -2.22
C ARG A 17 0.16 2.16 -2.08
N MET A 18 -1.05 2.59 -1.74
CA MET A 18 -2.22 1.74 -1.66
C MET A 18 -3.41 2.44 -2.29
N GLU A 19 -4.10 1.73 -3.17
CA GLU A 19 -5.31 2.19 -3.86
C GLU A 19 -6.37 1.10 -3.80
N ILE A 20 -7.61 1.51 -3.50
CA ILE A 20 -8.77 0.62 -3.56
C ILE A 20 -9.43 0.88 -4.90
N VAL A 21 -9.63 -0.18 -5.68
CA VAL A 21 -10.24 -0.12 -7.01
C VAL A 21 -11.42 -1.09 -7.05
N PRO A 22 -12.63 -0.65 -7.45
CA PRO A 22 -13.74 -1.56 -7.69
C PRO A 22 -13.45 -2.40 -8.94
N GLY A 23 -13.68 -3.70 -8.83
CA GLY A 23 -13.63 -4.64 -9.95
C GLY A 23 -14.91 -4.60 -10.79
N LEU A 24 -14.85 -5.20 -11.98
CA LEU A 24 -15.96 -5.18 -12.94
C LEU A 24 -17.14 -6.05 -12.50
N PHE A 25 -16.90 -7.04 -11.63
CA PHE A 25 -17.90 -8.05 -11.25
C PHE A 25 -18.43 -7.87 -9.83
N GLY A 26 -18.29 -6.67 -9.26
CA GLY A 26 -18.69 -6.35 -7.89
C GLY A 26 -17.65 -6.76 -6.83
N ASP A 27 -16.54 -7.33 -7.27
CA ASP A 27 -15.33 -7.54 -6.48
C ASP A 27 -14.58 -6.22 -6.25
N TRP A 28 -13.59 -6.26 -5.37
CA TRP A 28 -12.78 -5.11 -4.97
C TRP A 28 -11.31 -5.48 -4.94
N ALA A 29 -10.44 -4.59 -5.39
CA ALA A 29 -9.00 -4.79 -5.41
C ALA A 29 -8.29 -3.79 -4.49
N LEU A 30 -7.31 -4.28 -3.73
CA LEU A 30 -6.29 -3.44 -3.12
C LEU A 30 -5.02 -3.51 -3.97
N VAL A 31 -4.76 -2.45 -4.72
CA VAL A 31 -3.51 -2.27 -5.47
C VAL A 31 -2.46 -1.70 -4.54
N ARG A 32 -1.31 -2.36 -4.45
CA ARG A 32 -0.20 -2.00 -3.59
C ARG A 32 1.06 -1.85 -4.42
N GLU A 33 1.71 -0.70 -4.34
CA GLU A 33 2.98 -0.45 -5.01
C GLU A 33 4.05 -0.07 -3.97
N TRP A 34 5.26 -0.60 -4.08
CA TRP A 34 6.35 -0.20 -3.20
C TRP A 34 7.72 -0.29 -3.86
N GLY A 35 8.64 0.55 -3.40
CA GLY A 35 9.99 0.57 -3.98
C GLY A 35 10.87 1.63 -3.34
N ARG A 36 12.03 1.88 -3.96
CA ARG A 36 12.85 3.04 -3.63
C ARG A 36 12.30 4.27 -4.35
N ILE A 37 12.30 5.43 -3.68
CA ILE A 37 11.85 6.67 -4.30
C ILE A 37 12.77 7.02 -5.48
N GLY A 38 12.18 7.28 -6.64
CA GLY A 38 12.89 7.57 -7.89
C GLY A 38 13.24 6.32 -8.72
N GLN A 39 12.74 5.14 -8.35
CA GLN A 39 12.88 3.91 -9.13
C GLN A 39 11.52 3.25 -9.31
N SER A 40 11.42 2.37 -10.31
CA SER A 40 10.25 1.50 -10.51
C SER A 40 10.00 0.66 -9.26
N GLY A 41 8.75 0.64 -8.80
CA GLY A 41 8.31 -0.20 -7.69
C GLY A 41 7.96 -1.61 -8.12
N GLN A 42 7.64 -2.45 -7.14
CA GLN A 42 6.89 -3.68 -7.30
C GLN A 42 5.42 -3.39 -7.05
N VAL A 43 4.55 -4.01 -7.86
CA VAL A 43 3.10 -3.92 -7.73
C VAL A 43 2.57 -5.28 -7.30
N ARG A 44 1.57 -5.26 -6.41
CA ARG A 44 0.75 -6.41 -6.06
C ARG A 44 -0.70 -6.00 -5.99
N ILE A 45 -1.58 -6.89 -6.44
CA ILE A 45 -3.03 -6.72 -6.38
C ILE A 45 -3.56 -7.85 -5.52
N ASP A 46 -4.36 -7.50 -4.51
CA ASP A 46 -5.09 -8.47 -3.70
C ASP A 46 -6.60 -8.21 -3.89
N TRP A 47 -7.36 -9.27 -4.14
CA TRP A 47 -8.80 -9.20 -4.44
C TRP A 47 -9.65 -9.57 -3.23
N PHE A 48 -10.83 -8.94 -3.13
CA PHE A 48 -11.76 -9.04 -2.02
C PHE A 48 -13.20 -9.04 -2.56
N ASP A 49 -14.09 -9.78 -1.92
CA ASP A 49 -15.49 -9.88 -2.36
C ASP A 49 -16.33 -8.65 -1.97
N THR A 50 -15.87 -7.82 -1.03
CA THR A 50 -16.64 -6.69 -0.50
C THR A 50 -15.79 -5.44 -0.28
N GLU A 51 -16.46 -4.28 -0.38
CA GLU A 51 -15.83 -2.98 -0.11
C GLU A 51 -15.32 -2.87 1.34
N ALA A 52 -16.07 -3.45 2.29
CA ALA A 52 -15.68 -3.45 3.70
C ALA A 52 -14.37 -4.23 3.90
N ALA A 53 -14.26 -5.43 3.32
CA ALA A 53 -13.07 -6.26 3.46
C ALA A 53 -11.81 -5.59 2.89
N VAL A 54 -11.92 -4.93 1.73
CA VAL A 54 -10.77 -4.21 1.15
C VAL A 54 -10.38 -2.97 1.98
N LYS A 55 -11.35 -2.27 2.58
CA LYS A 55 -11.12 -1.14 3.47
C LYS A 55 -10.41 -1.56 4.76
N ASP A 56 -10.87 -2.66 5.37
CA ASP A 56 -10.25 -3.23 6.58
C ASP A 56 -8.81 -3.68 6.28
N ALA A 57 -8.59 -4.41 5.19
CA ALA A 57 -7.26 -4.84 4.77
C ALA A 57 -6.31 -3.64 4.52
N ARG A 58 -6.81 -2.58 3.88
CA ARG A 58 -6.03 -1.34 3.69
C ARG A 58 -5.67 -0.69 5.03
N PHE A 59 -6.62 -0.63 5.97
CA PHE A 59 -6.39 -0.06 7.29
C PHE A 59 -5.33 -0.85 8.07
N ASP A 60 -5.43 -2.17 8.09
CA ASP A 60 -4.46 -3.05 8.75
C ASP A 60 -3.05 -2.87 8.18
N ILE A 61 -2.92 -2.84 6.86
CA ILE A 61 -1.62 -2.62 6.21
C ILE A 61 -1.11 -1.22 6.53
N HIS A 62 -1.96 -0.19 6.49
CA HIS A 62 -1.58 1.16 6.86
C HIS A 62 -1.00 1.21 8.28
N MET A 63 -1.69 0.64 9.27
CA MET A 63 -1.22 0.57 10.66
C MET A 63 0.10 -0.19 10.78
N GLN A 64 0.26 -1.31 10.06
CA GLN A 64 1.52 -2.06 10.03
C GLN A 64 2.67 -1.25 9.43
N LYS A 65 2.41 -0.43 8.41
CA LYS A 65 3.43 0.42 7.79
C LYS A 65 3.76 1.64 8.64
N ALA A 66 2.77 2.26 9.27
CA ALA A 66 2.97 3.32 10.26
C ALA A 66 3.91 2.88 11.39
N LYS A 67 3.69 1.67 11.95
CA LYS A 67 4.60 1.07 12.95
C LYS A 67 6.04 0.84 12.45
N ARG A 68 6.24 0.79 11.13
CA ARG A 68 7.57 0.66 10.49
C ARG A 68 8.19 2.02 10.13
N GLY A 69 7.57 3.12 10.53
CA GLY A 69 8.03 4.49 10.26
C GLY A 69 7.74 4.95 8.83
N TYR A 70 6.66 4.44 8.23
CA TYR A 70 6.10 5.03 7.01
C TYR A 70 5.08 6.10 7.39
N GLU A 71 5.20 7.27 6.80
CA GLU A 71 4.34 8.45 7.01
C GLU A 71 3.79 8.96 5.68
#